data_AF-A0A662BUM5-F1
#
_entry.id   AF-A0A662BUM5-F1
#
_cell.length_a   1.000
_cell.length_b   1.000
_cell.length_c   1.000
_cell.angle_alpha   90.00
_cell.angle_beta   90.00
_cell.angle_gamma   90.00
#
_symmetry.space_group_name_H-M   'P 1'
#
loop_
_entity.id
_entity.type
_entity.pdbx_description
1 polymer ?
#
loop_
_entity_poly.entity_id
_entity_poly.type
_entity_poly.pdbx_seq_one_letter_code
_entity_poly.pdbx_strand_id
1 'polypeptide(L)'
;MTKKITYYASKEERLNVITHAIGLVLSIIALVLLVVYSSLYGSAKHITSFAIFGASLVVLYSASTAYHYSKSPKLRNRLNIFDHSAIYVLIAGTYTPFTLLVLKGWVGWTIFGVSWGLA
;
A
#
# COMPACT_ATOMS: atom_id res chain seq x y z
N MET A 1 -5.86 -28.12 -1.74
CA MET A 1 -7.12 -27.38 -1.49
C MET A 1 -7.31 -26.33 -2.57
N THR A 2 -8.31 -26.46 -3.44
CA THR A 2 -8.71 -25.41 -4.37
C THR A 2 -9.36 -24.29 -3.57
N LYS A 3 -8.62 -23.20 -3.34
CA LYS A 3 -9.13 -22.02 -2.61
C LYS A 3 -10.35 -21.49 -3.37
N LYS A 4 -11.52 -21.45 -2.72
CA LYS A 4 -12.77 -20.98 -3.32
C LYS A 4 -12.61 -19.49 -3.64
N ILE A 5 -12.64 -19.13 -4.92
CA ILE A 5 -12.55 -17.72 -5.34
C ILE A 5 -13.83 -17.03 -4.90
N THR A 6 -13.69 -15.97 -4.11
CA THR A 6 -14.81 -15.14 -3.69
C THR A 6 -15.20 -14.19 -4.82
N TYR A 7 -16.49 -14.16 -5.13
CA TYR A 7 -17.09 -13.24 -6.09
C TYR A 7 -18.14 -12.44 -5.35
N TYR A 8 -18.07 -11.12 -5.46
CA TYR A 8 -19.05 -10.21 -4.88
C TYR A 8 -20.18 -9.94 -5.86
N ALA A 9 -21.28 -9.35 -5.37
CA ALA A 9 -22.35 -8.91 -6.25
C ALA A 9 -21.81 -7.91 -7.30
N SER A 10 -22.32 -7.94 -8.53
CA SER A 10 -21.80 -7.09 -9.64
C SER A 10 -21.74 -5.59 -9.29
N LYS A 11 -22.73 -5.10 -8.53
CA LYS A 11 -22.74 -3.72 -8.02
C LYS A 11 -21.62 -3.45 -7.02
N GLU A 12 -21.38 -4.39 -6.11
CA GLU A 12 -20.32 -4.31 -5.10
C GLU A 12 -18.93 -4.35 -5.75
N GLU A 13 -18.68 -5.26 -6.68
CA GLU A 13 -17.43 -5.29 -7.45
C GLU A 13 -17.17 -3.97 -8.17
N ARG A 14 -18.21 -3.38 -8.77
CA ARG A 14 -18.08 -2.09 -9.46
C ARG A 14 -17.71 -0.97 -8.49
N LEU A 15 -18.34 -0.92 -7.32
CA LEU A 15 -18.02 0.07 -6.29
C LEU A 15 -16.60 -0.13 -5.74
N ASN A 16 -16.17 -1.38 -5.53
CA ASN A 16 -14.81 -1.70 -5.10
C ASN A 16 -13.80 -1.22 -6.15
N VAL A 17 -13.99 -1.54 -7.43
CA VAL A 17 -13.09 -1.04 -8.50
C VAL A 17 -13.02 0.50 -8.50
N ILE A 18 -14.16 1.20 -8.41
CA ILE A 18 -14.20 2.67 -8.45
C ILE A 18 -13.48 3.27 -7.24
N THR A 19 -13.81 2.82 -6.04
CA THR A 19 -13.25 3.37 -4.79
C THR A 19 -11.74 3.13 -4.71
N HIS A 20 -11.27 1.93 -5.08
CA HIS A 20 -9.83 1.64 -5.10
C HIS A 20 -9.09 2.35 -6.24
N ALA A 21 -9.70 2.53 -7.40
CA ALA A 21 -9.10 3.32 -8.49
C ALA A 21 -8.96 4.80 -8.11
N ILE A 22 -9.95 5.38 -7.43
CA ILE A 22 -9.84 6.73 -6.86
C ILE A 22 -8.70 6.77 -5.83
N GLY A 23 -8.65 5.78 -4.93
CA GLY A 23 -7.57 5.63 -3.95
C GLY A 23 -6.19 5.57 -4.61
N LEU A 24 -6.06 4.85 -5.73
CA LEU A 24 -4.82 4.77 -6.51
C LEU A 24 -4.39 6.15 -7.05
N VAL A 25 -5.30 6.88 -7.68
CA VAL A 25 -5.00 8.22 -8.21
C VAL A 25 -4.58 9.17 -7.08
N LEU A 26 -5.32 9.19 -5.97
CA LEU A 26 -4.97 10.00 -4.80
C LEU A 26 -3.63 9.59 -4.19
N SER A 27 -3.30 8.29 -4.20
CA SER A 27 -2.02 7.78 -3.70
C SER A 27 -0.84 8.23 -4.54
N ILE A 28 -0.98 8.27 -5.87
CA ILE A 28 0.05 8.81 -6.77
C ILE A 28 0.26 10.30 -6.49
N ILE A 29 -0.83 11.07 -6.37
CA ILE A 29 -0.76 12.49 -6.03
C ILE A 29 -0.06 12.68 -4.69
N ALA A 30 -0.45 11.92 -3.66
CA ALA A 30 0.17 11.99 -2.34
C ALA A 30 1.66 11.63 -2.37
N LEU A 31 2.05 10.56 -3.08
CA LEU A 31 3.45 10.18 -3.24
C LEU A 31 4.27 11.31 -3.88
N VAL A 32 3.78 11.89 -4.98
CA VAL A 32 4.45 13.00 -5.66
C VAL A 32 4.60 14.19 -4.72
N LEU A 33 3.52 14.62 -4.06
CA LEU A 33 3.56 15.75 -3.13
C LEU A 33 4.55 15.49 -2.00
N LEU A 34 4.48 14.33 -1.34
CA LEU A 34 5.37 14.02 -0.23
C LEU A 34 6.84 14.01 -0.65
N VAL A 35 7.17 13.43 -1.82
CA VAL A 35 8.55 13.40 -2.34
C VAL A 35 9.04 14.80 -2.71
N VAL A 36 8.21 15.61 -3.39
CA VAL A 36 8.57 16.98 -3.76
C VAL A 36 8.81 17.84 -2.53
N TYR A 37 7.87 17.88 -1.58
CA TYR A 37 8.00 18.70 -0.38
C TYR A 37 9.16 18.23 0.52
N SER A 38 9.38 16.91 0.64
CA SER A 38 10.54 16.41 1.39
C SER A 38 11.87 16.67 0.70
N SER A 39 11.90 16.81 -0.63
CA SER A 39 13.08 17.23 -1.37
C SER A 39 13.38 18.71 -1.20
N LEU A 40 12.34 19.55 -1.11
CA LEU A 40 12.49 21.00 -0.94
C LEU A 40 12.84 21.41 0.50
N TYR A 41 12.25 20.74 1.49
CA TYR A 41 12.28 21.19 2.89
C TYR A 41 12.84 20.16 3.87
N GLY A 42 13.12 18.95 3.40
CA GLY A 42 13.51 17.82 4.24
C GLY A 42 14.97 17.39 4.06
N SER A 43 15.20 16.12 4.37
CA SER A 43 16.49 15.45 4.22
C SER A 43 16.30 14.16 3.43
N ALA A 44 17.40 13.49 3.04
CA ALA A 44 17.33 12.17 2.40
C ALA A 44 16.44 11.18 3.19
N LYS A 45 16.54 11.15 4.52
CA LYS A 45 15.64 10.34 5.39
C LYS A 45 14.15 10.67 5.22
N HIS A 46 13.77 11.94 5.03
CA HIS A 46 12.38 12.33 4.79
C HIS A 46 11.91 11.80 3.43
N ILE A 47 12.72 12.00 2.39
CA ILE A 47 12.42 11.51 1.04
C ILE A 47 12.22 10.00 1.05
N THR A 48 13.18 9.25 1.61
CA THR A 48 13.09 7.79 1.68
C THR A 48 11.86 7.32 2.45
N SER A 49 11.60 7.91 3.63
CA SER A 49 10.50 7.45 4.49
C SER A 49 9.13 7.71 3.86
N PHE A 50 8.95 8.88 3.25
CA PHE A 50 7.70 9.20 2.59
C PHE A 50 7.54 8.52 1.22
N ALA A 51 8.62 8.27 0.50
CA ALA A 51 8.59 7.48 -0.74
C ALA A 51 8.12 6.06 -0.45
N ILE A 52 8.64 5.42 0.62
CA ILE A 52 8.21 4.10 1.08
C ILE A 52 6.71 4.10 1.40
N PHE A 53 6.25 5.08 2.19
CA PHE A 53 4.83 5.21 2.53
C PHE A 53 3.95 5.38 1.28
N GLY A 54 4.25 6.38 0.45
CA GLY A 54 3.46 6.65 -0.76
C GLY A 54 3.49 5.50 -1.77
N ALA A 55 4.63 4.83 -1.95
CA ALA A 55 4.72 3.66 -2.83
C ALA A 55 3.88 2.49 -2.31
N SER A 56 3.85 2.26 -1.00
CA SER A 56 3.02 1.20 -0.41
C SER A 56 1.51 1.43 -0.64
N LEU A 57 1.05 2.69 -0.59
CA LEU A 57 -0.32 3.07 -0.95
C LEU A 57 -0.61 2.77 -2.42
N VAL A 58 0.29 3.18 -3.33
CA VAL A 58 0.15 2.92 -4.77
C VAL A 58 0.08 1.42 -5.05
N VAL A 59 0.93 0.61 -4.40
CA VAL A 59 0.93 -0.85 -4.54
C VAL A 59 -0.38 -1.45 -4.06
N LEU A 60 -0.87 -1.10 -2.87
CA LEU A 60 -2.15 -1.60 -2.35
C LEU A 60 -3.29 -1.28 -3.31
N TYR A 61 -3.49 0.00 -3.63
CA TYR A 61 -4.63 0.40 -4.44
C TYR A 61 -4.55 -0.12 -5.88
N SER A 62 -3.34 -0.30 -6.43
CA SER A 62 -3.15 -0.99 -7.71
C SER A 62 -3.55 -2.47 -7.62
N ALA A 63 -3.10 -3.17 -6.57
CA ALA A 63 -3.40 -4.58 -6.36
C ALA A 63 -4.92 -4.81 -6.22
N SER A 64 -5.58 -4.01 -5.40
CA SER A 64 -7.02 -4.10 -5.14
C SER A 64 -7.85 -3.78 -6.37
N THR A 65 -7.51 -2.70 -7.10
CA THR A 65 -8.18 -2.34 -8.34
C THR A 65 -8.05 -3.47 -9.37
N ALA A 66 -6.85 -4.03 -9.53
CA ALA A 66 -6.63 -5.14 -10.46
C ALA A 66 -7.40 -6.41 -10.04
N TYR A 67 -7.45 -6.73 -8.74
CA TYR A 67 -8.17 -7.87 -8.20
C TYR A 67 -9.68 -7.81 -8.50
N HIS A 68 -10.33 -6.70 -8.16
CA HIS A 68 -11.77 -6.50 -8.37
C HIS A 68 -12.14 -6.35 -9.85
N TYR A 69 -11.22 -5.83 -10.67
CA TYR A 69 -11.43 -5.74 -12.11
C TYR A 69 -11.34 -7.11 -12.81
N SER A 70 -10.51 -8.02 -12.29
CA SER A 70 -10.18 -9.29 -12.95
C SER A 70 -11.39 -10.21 -13.15
N LYS A 71 -11.59 -10.67 -14.39
CA LYS A 71 -12.64 -11.65 -14.77
C LYS A 71 -12.11 -13.08 -14.90
N SER A 72 -10.80 -13.25 -15.06
CA SER A 72 -10.17 -14.57 -15.19
C SER A 72 -10.00 -15.22 -13.82
N PRO A 73 -10.56 -16.43 -13.57
CA PRO A 73 -10.45 -17.09 -12.26
C PRO A 73 -9.00 -17.30 -11.79
N LYS A 74 -8.11 -17.74 -12.71
CA LYS A 74 -6.70 -17.97 -12.40
C LYS A 74 -5.98 -16.69 -11.99
N LEU A 75 -6.20 -15.61 -12.75
CA LEU A 75 -5.60 -14.31 -12.47
C LEU A 75 -6.15 -13.71 -11.19
N ARG A 76 -7.48 -13.76 -10.99
CA ARG A 76 -8.15 -13.26 -9.79
C ARG A 76 -7.61 -13.93 -8.52
N ASN A 77 -7.33 -15.24 -8.56
CA ASN A 77 -6.73 -15.92 -7.40
C ASN A 77 -5.32 -15.40 -7.07
N ARG A 78 -4.48 -15.15 -8.09
CA ARG A 78 -3.13 -14.57 -7.87
C ARG A 78 -3.21 -13.15 -7.34
N LEU A 79 -4.10 -12.34 -7.91
CA LEU A 79 -4.32 -10.95 -7.48
C LEU A 79 -4.92 -10.88 -6.08
N ASN A 80 -5.78 -11.82 -5.69
CA ASN A 80 -6.32 -11.90 -4.33
C ASN A 80 -5.20 -12.05 -3.29
N ILE A 81 -4.25 -12.94 -3.56
CA ILE A 81 -3.09 -13.15 -2.69
C ILE A 81 -2.24 -11.87 -2.64
N PHE A 82 -1.99 -11.25 -3.79
CA PHE A 82 -1.20 -10.03 -3.87
C PHE A 82 -1.88 -8.84 -3.15
N ASP A 83 -3.18 -8.66 -3.33
CA ASP A 83 -3.99 -7.63 -2.68
C ASP A 83 -3.95 -7.74 -1.16
N HIS A 84 -4.15 -8.95 -0.63
CA HIS A 84 -4.03 -9.20 0.82
C HIS A 84 -2.61 -9.01 1.34
N SER A 85 -1.60 -9.39 0.56
CA SER A 85 -0.19 -9.19 0.94
C SER A 85 0.17 -7.70 0.99
N ALA A 86 -0.35 -6.90 0.04
CA ALA A 86 -0.12 -5.47 -0.02
C ALA A 86 -0.67 -4.70 1.18
N ILE A 87 -1.66 -5.25 1.91
CA ILE A 87 -2.14 -4.67 3.18
C ILE A 87 -1.01 -4.68 4.22
N TYR A 88 -0.29 -5.79 4.36
CA TYR A 88 0.82 -5.87 5.32
C TYR A 88 1.96 -4.92 4.96
N VAL A 89 2.27 -4.82 3.67
CA VAL A 89 3.25 -3.84 3.15
C VAL A 89 2.81 -2.41 3.44
N LEU A 90 1.52 -2.07 3.26
CA LEU A 90 1.00 -0.74 3.60
C LEU A 90 1.07 -0.46 5.10
N ILE A 91 0.80 -1.46 5.96
CA ILE A 91 0.94 -1.29 7.41
C ILE A 91 2.39 -0.90 7.75
N ALA A 92 3.37 -1.65 7.28
CA ALA A 92 4.79 -1.33 7.48
C ALA A 92 5.20 0.02 6.86
N GLY A 93 4.71 0.30 5.64
CA GLY A 93 4.93 1.57 4.94
C GLY A 93 4.36 2.77 5.70
N THR A 94 3.20 2.63 6.32
CA THR A 94 2.56 3.67 7.15
C THR A 94 3.37 4.01 8.38
N TYR A 95 3.96 3.01 9.04
CA TYR A 95 4.80 3.23 10.22
C TYR A 95 6.15 3.86 9.87
N THR A 96 6.69 3.61 8.67
CA THR A 96 8.04 4.04 8.27
C THR A 96 8.36 5.52 8.55
N PRO A 97 7.55 6.53 8.14
CA PRO A 97 7.83 7.93 8.48
C PRO A 97 7.78 8.20 9.99
N PHE A 98 6.89 7.56 10.74
CA PHE A 98 6.83 7.74 12.20
C PHE A 98 8.04 7.14 12.90
N THR A 99 8.45 5.94 12.50
CA THR A 99 9.57 5.23 13.13
C THR A 99 10.91 5.89 12.81
N LEU A 100 11.09 6.38 11.58
CA LEU A 100 12.38 6.93 11.14
C LEU A 100 12.53 8.43 11.40
N LEU A 101 11.42 9.20 11.44
CA LEU A 101 11.47 10.66 11.58
C LEU A 101 11.04 11.15 12.97
N VAL A 102 10.01 10.54 13.57
CA VAL A 102 9.39 11.02 14.81
C VAL A 102 9.97 10.34 16.05
N LEU A 103 9.87 9.01 16.14
CA LEU A 103 10.23 8.26 17.36
C LEU A 103 11.75 8.25 17.61
N LYS A 104 12.55 8.12 16.55
CA LYS A 104 14.02 8.06 16.58
C LYS A 104 14.58 6.99 17.55
N GLY A 105 15.90 6.80 17.54
CA GLY A 105 16.59 5.87 18.44
C GLY A 105 16.14 4.41 18.31
N TRP A 106 16.41 3.61 19.36
CA TRP A 106 16.18 2.16 19.35
C TRP A 106 14.70 1.79 19.26
N VAL A 107 13.78 2.59 19.82
CA VAL A 107 12.34 2.34 19.74
C VAL A 107 11.86 2.42 18.29
N GLY A 108 12.24 3.48 17.57
CA GLY A 108 11.90 3.63 16.15
C GLY A 108 12.40 2.46 15.31
N TRP A 109 13.67 2.08 15.48
CA TRP A 109 14.26 0.95 14.76
C TRP A 109 13.63 -0.40 15.11
N THR A 110 13.24 -0.62 16.37
CA THR A 110 12.58 -1.85 16.80
C THR A 110 11.22 -1.98 16.12
N ILE A 111 10.40 -0.93 16.16
CA ILE A 111 9.07 -0.94 15.54
C ILE A 111 9.20 -1.09 14.03
N PHE A 112 10.12 -0.34 13.40
CA PHE A 112 10.40 -0.46 11.96
C PHE A 112 10.77 -1.89 11.57
N GLY A 113 11.75 -2.49 12.27
CA GLY A 113 12.22 -3.85 11.98
C GLY A 113 11.13 -4.90 12.17
N VAL A 114 10.36 -4.81 13.26
CA VAL A 114 9.25 -5.76 13.51
C VAL A 114 8.13 -5.59 12.49
N SER A 115 7.70 -4.36 12.19
CA SER A 115 6.63 -4.14 11.22
C SER A 115 6.99 -4.65 9.83
N TRP A 116 8.24 -4.46 9.40
CA TRP A 116 8.73 -4.94 8.11
C TRP A 116 9.06 -6.44 8.10
N GLY A 117 9.46 -7.02 9.24
CA GLY A 117 9.70 -8.46 9.35
C GLY A 117 8.41 -9.29 9.35
N LEU A 118 7.28 -8.68 9.71
CA LEU A 118 5.95 -9.31 9.66
C LEU A 118 5.22 -9.09 8.34
N ALA A 119 5.67 -8.13 7.52
CA ALA A 119 5.06 -7.79 6.24
C ALA A 119 5.51 -8.72 5.11
#